data_AF-A0A820XS71-F1
#
_entry.id   AF-A0A820XS71-F1
#
_cell.length_a   1.000
_cell.length_b   1.000
_cell.length_c   1.000
_cell.angle_alpha   90.00
_cell.angle_beta   90.00
_cell.angle_gamma   90.00
#
_symmetry.space_group_name_H-M   'P 1'
#
loop_
_entity.id
_entity.type
_entity.pdbx_description
1 polymer ?
#
loop_
_entity_poly.entity_id
_entity_poly.type
_entity_poly.pdbx_seq_one_letter_code
_entity_poly.pdbx_strand_id
1 'polypeptide(L)'
;MWFIFLFMIDFIVAKTIYYDSALGYKCKKNENCAGLVPNSMCFNNKCVCQFGYKSDGIFRCISIMRHRRQINFGKSNLRVQMLGEECESNDECRRTPVDGTKLCLLNRCQCSSGHIPIDAYRCIRDFEQLSSNTQVVKTSEIEEPPGYGSMCLTNKNCQHTTVQLECFRGTCVCLEGYVPLGKYLCYNIRGQESSTLISTLSTTASTVTLPNNEIVKSLGKLGNTCTNDYYCRRLVSQSHCYNGKCSCINGYISVDSYTCIEDTNSDLTASLAGYKSLLGGKCRTNQNCHTSDAMCLNNICICPRGYFPIDNWNCLKDPDASSEELIQVTTTISTTTTTITTTTTAATTTGFLWWPWSPSSTTRQSLINLKNIFPFRCLLNRQCISMDRNSHCTSFGRCVCNIGFKLEMTNKEQRCVRKIINDDDCD
;
A
#
# COMPACT_ATOMS: atom_id res chain seq x y z
N MET A 1 42.74 -34.17 -48.89
CA MET A 1 41.58 -34.91 -48.34
C MET A 1 41.13 -34.23 -47.05
N TRP A 2 40.48 -33.06 -47.16
CA TRP A 2 40.02 -32.25 -46.04
C TRP A 2 38.54 -31.93 -46.28
N PHE A 3 37.68 -32.51 -45.45
CA PHE A 3 36.23 -32.32 -45.46
C PHE A 3 35.89 -30.99 -44.80
N ILE A 4 35.27 -30.08 -45.56
CA ILE A 4 34.69 -28.84 -45.05
C ILE A 4 33.28 -29.15 -44.56
N PHE A 5 33.13 -29.25 -43.23
CA PHE A 5 31.83 -29.25 -42.55
C PHE A 5 31.35 -27.80 -42.41
N LEU A 6 30.53 -27.34 -43.35
CA LEU A 6 29.74 -26.11 -43.21
C LEU A 6 28.54 -26.41 -42.30
N PHE A 7 28.68 -26.14 -41.00
CA PHE A 7 27.55 -26.04 -40.09
C PHE A 7 26.77 -24.76 -40.40
N MET A 8 25.54 -24.91 -40.92
CA MET A 8 24.52 -23.88 -40.86
C MET A 8 24.16 -23.62 -39.40
N ILE A 9 24.63 -22.50 -38.86
CA ILE A 9 24.11 -21.94 -37.61
C ILE A 9 22.94 -21.05 -38.01
N ASP A 10 21.73 -21.59 -37.92
CA ASP A 10 20.51 -20.80 -37.99
C ASP A 10 20.50 -19.81 -36.81
N PHE A 11 20.66 -18.54 -37.14
CA PHE A 11 20.54 -17.42 -36.22
C PHE A 11 19.07 -17.33 -35.77
N ILE A 12 18.73 -17.97 -34.65
CA ILE A 12 17.46 -17.76 -33.96
C ILE A 12 17.47 -16.33 -33.41
N VAL A 13 16.84 -15.41 -34.16
CA VAL A 13 16.55 -14.05 -33.67
C VAL A 13 15.50 -14.18 -32.58
N ALA A 14 15.96 -14.25 -31.32
CA ALA A 14 15.10 -14.21 -30.16
C ALA A 14 14.39 -12.85 -30.12
N LYS A 15 13.13 -12.83 -30.57
CA LYS A 15 12.25 -11.66 -30.47
C LYS A 15 12.03 -11.36 -28.99
N THR A 16 12.66 -10.31 -28.49
CA THR A 16 12.50 -9.84 -27.12
C THR A 16 11.06 -9.34 -26.95
N ILE A 17 10.22 -10.10 -26.25
CA ILE A 17 8.86 -9.69 -25.92
C ILE A 17 8.95 -8.81 -24.66
N TYR A 18 8.63 -7.52 -24.80
CA TYR A 18 8.56 -6.58 -23.68
C TYR A 18 7.22 -6.76 -22.95
N TYR A 19 7.26 -7.19 -21.68
CA TYR A 19 6.08 -7.36 -20.81
C TYR A 19 6.00 -6.17 -19.85
N ASP A 20 5.20 -5.15 -20.20
CA ASP A 20 5.30 -3.83 -19.57
C ASP A 20 4.04 -3.36 -18.83
N SER A 21 3.06 -4.22 -18.59
CA SER A 21 1.74 -3.74 -18.16
C SER A 21 1.30 -4.32 -16.82
N ALA A 22 1.38 -3.48 -15.79
CA ALA A 22 0.75 -3.75 -14.50
C ALA A 22 -0.77 -3.51 -14.56
N LEU A 23 -1.51 -3.90 -13.52
CA LEU A 23 -2.97 -3.69 -13.48
C LEU A 23 -3.32 -2.20 -13.64
N GLY A 24 -4.30 -1.90 -14.48
CA GLY A 24 -4.72 -0.55 -14.84
C GLY A 24 -3.93 0.12 -15.99
N TYR A 25 -2.79 -0.44 -16.41
CA TYR A 25 -2.00 0.09 -17.52
C TYR A 25 -2.54 -0.30 -18.88
N LYS A 26 -2.17 0.47 -19.91
CA LYS A 26 -2.62 0.25 -21.27
C LYS A 26 -2.08 -1.07 -21.83
N CYS A 27 -2.93 -1.84 -22.50
CA CYS A 27 -2.56 -3.09 -23.15
C CYS A 27 -3.18 -3.18 -24.55
N LYS A 28 -2.58 -4.02 -25.41
CA LYS A 28 -3.12 -4.34 -26.74
C LYS A 28 -3.59 -5.79 -26.86
N LYS A 29 -2.95 -6.71 -26.13
CA LYS A 29 -3.30 -8.12 -26.10
C LYS A 29 -3.20 -8.67 -24.67
N ASN A 30 -3.82 -9.83 -24.45
CA ASN A 30 -3.82 -10.49 -23.14
C ASN A 30 -2.40 -10.87 -22.69
N GLU A 31 -1.51 -11.20 -23.62
CA GLU A 31 -0.12 -11.59 -23.31
C GLU A 31 0.68 -10.43 -22.69
N ASN A 32 0.33 -9.17 -23.01
CA ASN A 32 0.96 -8.00 -22.40
C ASN A 32 0.72 -7.92 -20.89
N CYS A 33 -0.47 -8.33 -20.44
CA CYS A 33 -0.85 -8.31 -19.03
C CYS A 33 -0.40 -9.60 -18.32
N ALA A 34 -0.68 -10.75 -18.95
CA ALA A 34 -0.43 -12.07 -18.36
C ALA A 34 1.06 -12.36 -18.12
N GLY A 35 1.97 -11.74 -18.88
CA GLY A 35 3.40 -11.91 -18.70
C GLY A 35 3.96 -11.26 -17.42
N LEU A 36 3.32 -10.18 -16.94
CA LEU A 36 3.76 -9.47 -15.72
C LEU A 36 2.87 -9.80 -14.50
N VAL A 37 1.56 -9.90 -14.71
CA VAL A 37 0.59 -10.21 -13.66
C VAL A 37 -0.15 -11.49 -14.03
N PRO A 38 0.18 -12.63 -13.39
CA PRO A 38 -0.53 -13.89 -13.61
C PRO A 38 -2.03 -13.73 -13.36
N ASN A 39 -2.85 -14.41 -14.18
CA ASN A 39 -4.33 -14.32 -14.14
C ASN A 39 -4.89 -12.93 -14.42
N SER A 40 -4.19 -12.13 -15.23
CA SER A 40 -4.71 -10.88 -15.79
C SER A 40 -5.04 -11.01 -17.29
N MET A 41 -5.90 -10.14 -17.79
CA MET A 41 -6.30 -10.04 -19.19
C MET A 41 -6.42 -8.59 -19.62
N CYS A 42 -6.33 -8.35 -20.93
CA CYS A 42 -6.51 -7.02 -21.50
C CYS A 42 -8.01 -6.78 -21.76
N PHE A 43 -8.61 -5.84 -21.03
CA PHE A 43 -10.01 -5.47 -21.17
C PHE A 43 -10.13 -3.95 -21.36
N ASN A 44 -10.81 -3.52 -22.42
CA ASN A 44 -10.92 -2.09 -22.78
C ASN A 44 -9.57 -1.36 -22.80
N ASN A 45 -8.56 -1.98 -23.43
CA ASN A 45 -7.19 -1.50 -23.47
C ASN A 45 -6.56 -1.30 -22.09
N LYS A 46 -7.03 -1.94 -21.02
CA LYS A 46 -6.41 -1.92 -19.69
C LYS A 46 -6.21 -3.33 -19.13
N CYS A 47 -5.12 -3.55 -18.41
CA CYS A 47 -4.91 -4.82 -17.71
C CYS A 47 -5.83 -4.93 -16.50
N VAL A 48 -6.66 -5.97 -16.45
CA VAL A 48 -7.58 -6.30 -15.35
C VAL A 48 -7.40 -7.75 -14.94
N CYS A 49 -7.83 -8.13 -13.74
CA CYS A 49 -7.83 -9.54 -13.35
C CYS A 49 -8.88 -10.34 -14.14
N GLN A 50 -8.55 -11.58 -14.49
CA GLN A 50 -9.48 -12.51 -15.10
C GLN A 50 -10.64 -12.82 -14.15
N PHE A 51 -11.77 -13.27 -14.70
CA PHE A 51 -12.92 -13.69 -13.91
C PHE A 51 -12.52 -14.73 -12.84
N GLY A 52 -13.03 -14.57 -11.63
CA GLY A 52 -12.65 -15.39 -10.47
C GLY A 52 -11.41 -14.92 -9.72
N TYR A 53 -10.79 -13.80 -10.12
CA TYR A 53 -9.67 -13.17 -9.43
C TYR A 53 -9.98 -11.71 -9.10
N LYS A 54 -9.47 -11.22 -7.95
CA LYS A 54 -9.51 -9.80 -7.56
C LYS A 54 -8.10 -9.23 -7.48
N SER A 55 -7.96 -7.93 -7.73
CA SER A 55 -6.68 -7.25 -7.61
C SER A 55 -6.25 -7.13 -6.14
N ASP A 56 -5.00 -7.52 -5.84
CA ASP A 56 -4.31 -7.31 -4.58
C ASP A 56 -3.10 -6.40 -4.85
N GLY A 57 -3.39 -5.11 -5.05
CA GLY A 57 -2.42 -4.13 -5.54
C GLY A 57 -2.27 -4.14 -7.06
N ILE A 58 -1.12 -3.64 -7.54
CA ILE A 58 -0.87 -3.34 -8.96
C ILE A 58 -0.28 -4.55 -9.72
N PHE A 59 0.30 -5.51 -9.00
CA PHE A 59 1.06 -6.62 -9.59
C PHE A 59 0.52 -8.01 -9.26
N ARG A 60 -0.69 -8.11 -8.67
CA ARG A 60 -1.21 -9.40 -8.21
C ARG A 60 -2.71 -9.52 -8.41
N CYS A 61 -3.12 -10.62 -9.03
CA CYS A 61 -4.49 -11.09 -9.04
C CYS A 61 -4.58 -12.30 -8.10
N ILE A 62 -5.37 -12.18 -7.05
CA ILE A 62 -5.62 -13.26 -6.08
C ILE A 62 -6.97 -13.91 -6.37
N SER A 63 -7.02 -15.23 -6.30
CA SER A 63 -8.26 -15.95 -6.55
C SER A 63 -9.31 -15.55 -5.50
N ILE A 64 -10.53 -15.30 -5.98
CA ILE A 64 -11.70 -15.07 -5.13
C ILE A 64 -12.22 -16.40 -4.56
N MET A 65 -11.58 -17.53 -4.85
CA MET A 65 -11.83 -18.82 -4.19
C MET A 65 -11.81 -18.64 -2.67
N ARG A 66 -13.00 -18.53 -2.09
CA ARG A 66 -13.20 -18.52 -0.65
C ARG A 66 -12.98 -19.93 -0.14
N HIS A 67 -12.38 -19.99 1.05
CA HIS A 67 -12.63 -21.06 2.01
C HIS A 67 -14.09 -21.51 1.90
N ARG A 68 -14.29 -22.81 1.63
CA ARG A 68 -15.57 -23.50 1.78
C ARG A 68 -16.13 -23.18 3.18
N ARG A 69 -16.99 -22.17 3.30
CA ARG A 69 -18.00 -22.18 4.35
C ARG A 69 -19.10 -23.08 3.82
N GLN A 70 -19.05 -24.35 4.22
CA GLN A 70 -20.25 -25.17 4.22
C GLN A 70 -21.23 -24.49 5.17
N ILE A 71 -22.18 -23.74 4.62
CA ILE A 71 -23.34 -23.33 5.38
C ILE A 71 -24.29 -24.52 5.31
N ASN A 72 -24.24 -25.37 6.35
CA ASN A 72 -25.15 -26.49 6.50
C ASN A 72 -26.55 -25.95 6.80
N PHE A 73 -27.35 -25.71 5.76
CA PHE A 73 -28.80 -25.70 5.89
C PHE A 73 -29.29 -27.14 5.76
N GLY A 74 -30.21 -27.54 6.63
CA GLY A 74 -30.65 -28.93 6.79
C GLY A 74 -31.03 -29.64 5.48
N LYS A 75 -30.55 -30.88 5.37
CA LYS A 75 -30.97 -31.97 4.46
C LYS A 75 -31.00 -31.71 2.94
N SER A 76 -30.51 -30.58 2.44
CA SER A 76 -30.18 -30.44 1.03
C SER A 76 -28.89 -29.65 0.89
N ASN A 77 -27.84 -30.29 0.34
CA ASN A 77 -26.61 -29.62 -0.05
C ASN A 77 -26.92 -28.71 -1.24
N LEU A 78 -27.49 -27.54 -0.98
CA LEU A 78 -27.91 -26.59 -1.99
C LEU A 78 -26.70 -25.76 -2.44
N ARG A 79 -26.21 -26.05 -3.65
CA ARG A 79 -25.13 -25.30 -4.29
C ARG A 79 -25.74 -24.24 -5.20
N VAL A 80 -25.46 -22.96 -4.94
CA VAL A 80 -25.81 -21.86 -5.86
C VAL A 80 -24.68 -21.76 -6.88
N GLN A 81 -24.98 -21.96 -8.16
CA GLN A 81 -23.97 -21.84 -9.21
C GLN A 81 -23.75 -20.39 -9.63
N MET A 82 -22.48 -20.03 -9.85
CA MET A 82 -22.07 -18.70 -10.31
C MET A 82 -22.10 -18.61 -11.85
N LEU A 83 -22.17 -17.39 -12.39
CA LEU A 83 -22.00 -17.18 -13.83
C LEU A 83 -20.67 -17.80 -14.30
N GLY A 84 -20.73 -18.61 -15.37
CA GLY A 84 -19.61 -19.34 -15.93
C GLY A 84 -19.31 -20.71 -15.29
N GLU A 85 -19.97 -21.08 -14.18
CA GLU A 85 -19.90 -22.43 -13.64
C GLU A 85 -20.72 -23.41 -14.48
N GLU A 86 -20.31 -24.68 -14.45
CA GLU A 86 -21.03 -25.76 -15.13
C GLU A 86 -22.40 -25.98 -14.50
N CYS A 87 -23.41 -26.18 -15.35
CA CYS A 87 -24.79 -26.40 -14.95
C CYS A 87 -25.41 -27.53 -15.77
N GLU A 88 -26.29 -28.30 -15.14
CA GLU A 88 -27.09 -29.34 -15.79
C GLU A 88 -28.51 -28.86 -16.09
N SER A 89 -29.01 -27.85 -15.37
CA SER A 89 -30.35 -27.30 -15.57
C SER A 89 -30.47 -25.82 -15.21
N ASN A 90 -31.51 -25.15 -15.73
CA ASN A 90 -31.80 -23.75 -15.41
C ASN A 90 -32.06 -23.51 -13.91
N ASP A 91 -32.54 -24.53 -13.19
CA ASP A 91 -32.84 -24.42 -11.76
C ASP A 91 -31.59 -24.29 -10.89
N GLU A 92 -30.44 -24.75 -11.38
CA GLU A 92 -29.16 -24.57 -10.69
C GLU A 92 -28.67 -23.11 -10.76
N CYS A 93 -29.01 -22.41 -11.85
CA CYS A 93 -28.66 -21.00 -12.06
C CYS A 93 -29.69 -20.02 -11.46
N ARG A 94 -30.97 -20.42 -11.32
CA ARG A 94 -32.09 -19.52 -10.94
C ARG A 94 -32.29 -19.27 -9.44
N ARG A 95 -31.54 -19.92 -8.55
CA ARG A 95 -31.83 -19.92 -7.09
C ARG A 95 -31.42 -18.67 -6.31
N THR A 96 -31.07 -17.57 -6.96
CA THR A 96 -30.97 -16.26 -6.29
C THR A 96 -32.34 -15.60 -6.26
N PRO A 97 -32.88 -15.18 -5.08
CA PRO A 97 -34.29 -14.76 -4.92
C PRO A 97 -34.76 -13.56 -5.75
N VAL A 98 -33.88 -12.90 -6.51
CA VAL A 98 -34.14 -11.56 -7.04
C VAL A 98 -34.24 -11.50 -8.56
N ASP A 99 -33.62 -12.40 -9.33
CA ASP A 99 -33.63 -12.23 -10.79
C ASP A 99 -33.64 -13.56 -11.55
N GLY A 100 -34.74 -13.84 -12.25
CA GLY A 100 -34.90 -14.95 -13.21
C GLY A 100 -34.06 -14.80 -14.49
N THR A 101 -32.96 -14.06 -14.41
CA THR A 101 -32.15 -13.59 -15.54
C THR A 101 -30.94 -14.49 -15.83
N LYS A 102 -30.76 -15.60 -15.09
CA LYS A 102 -29.73 -16.60 -15.38
C LYS A 102 -30.34 -17.86 -15.99
N LEU A 103 -29.70 -18.33 -17.06
CA LEU A 103 -30.03 -19.56 -17.76
C LEU A 103 -28.79 -20.45 -17.87
N CYS A 104 -29.01 -21.75 -17.85
CA CYS A 104 -28.00 -22.73 -18.17
C CYS A 104 -27.89 -22.83 -19.71
N LEU A 105 -26.88 -22.17 -20.28
CA LEU A 105 -26.63 -22.15 -21.72
C LEU A 105 -25.27 -22.80 -22.00
N LEU A 106 -25.28 -23.82 -22.86
CA LEU A 106 -24.08 -24.61 -23.20
C LEU A 106 -23.38 -25.19 -21.96
N ASN A 107 -24.18 -25.81 -21.07
CA ASN A 107 -23.73 -26.35 -19.79
C ASN A 107 -23.01 -25.32 -18.89
N ARG A 108 -23.26 -24.01 -19.06
CA ARG A 108 -22.76 -22.98 -18.13
C ARG A 108 -23.82 -21.94 -17.77
N CYS A 109 -23.81 -21.45 -16.54
CA CYS A 109 -24.72 -20.38 -16.15
C CYS A 109 -24.33 -19.07 -16.86
N GLN A 110 -25.26 -18.53 -17.64
CA GLN A 110 -25.11 -17.29 -18.40
C GLN A 110 -26.32 -16.38 -18.20
N CYS A 111 -26.17 -15.10 -18.52
CA CYS A 111 -27.30 -14.19 -18.53
C CYS A 111 -28.26 -14.52 -19.70
N SER A 112 -29.55 -14.39 -19.47
CA SER A 112 -30.56 -14.54 -20.53
C SER A 112 -30.39 -13.46 -21.59
N SER A 113 -30.88 -13.72 -22.80
CA SER A 113 -30.79 -12.76 -23.92
C SER A 113 -31.29 -11.38 -23.51
N GLY A 114 -30.53 -10.34 -23.87
CA GLY A 114 -30.80 -8.96 -23.50
C GLY A 114 -30.41 -8.60 -22.06
N HIS A 115 -29.55 -9.38 -21.40
CA HIS A 115 -28.95 -9.03 -20.12
C HIS A 115 -27.42 -9.23 -20.12
N ILE A 116 -26.68 -8.32 -19.49
CA ILE A 116 -25.23 -8.37 -19.28
C ILE A 116 -24.86 -8.70 -17.83
N PRO A 117 -23.74 -9.41 -17.60
CA PRO A 117 -23.26 -9.72 -16.26
C PRO A 117 -22.69 -8.47 -15.58
N ILE A 118 -23.18 -8.15 -14.36
CA ILE A 118 -22.58 -7.11 -13.50
C ILE A 118 -21.46 -7.71 -12.65
N ASP A 119 -21.73 -8.87 -12.06
CA ASP A 119 -20.81 -9.63 -11.21
C ASP A 119 -21.10 -11.13 -11.36
N ALA A 120 -20.42 -11.99 -10.59
CA ALA A 120 -20.59 -13.44 -10.65
C ALA A 120 -22.02 -13.93 -10.32
N TYR A 121 -22.88 -13.04 -9.80
CA TYR A 121 -24.19 -13.36 -9.26
C TYR A 121 -25.34 -12.58 -9.90
N ARG A 122 -25.11 -11.58 -10.76
CA ARG A 122 -26.18 -10.70 -11.27
C ARG A 122 -26.07 -10.41 -12.76
N CYS A 123 -27.24 -10.31 -13.39
CA CYS A 123 -27.43 -9.91 -14.78
C CYS A 123 -28.39 -8.72 -14.83
N ILE A 124 -28.11 -7.71 -15.65
CA ILE A 124 -28.94 -6.50 -15.84
C ILE A 124 -29.32 -6.34 -17.30
N ARG A 125 -30.50 -5.77 -17.60
CA ARG A 125 -31.02 -5.68 -18.97
C ARG A 125 -30.19 -4.71 -19.84
N ASP A 126 -29.85 -5.11 -21.06
CA ASP A 126 -29.00 -4.38 -22.02
C ASP A 126 -29.51 -2.97 -22.37
N PHE A 127 -30.80 -2.70 -22.17
CA PHE A 127 -31.41 -1.40 -22.49
C PHE A 127 -31.28 -0.35 -21.37
N GLU A 128 -30.85 -0.71 -20.17
CA GLU A 128 -30.61 0.27 -19.09
C GLU A 128 -29.31 1.07 -19.24
N GLN A 129 -28.51 0.82 -20.27
CA GLN A 129 -27.32 1.63 -20.56
C GLN A 129 -27.47 2.64 -21.71
N LEU A 130 -28.60 2.64 -22.45
CA LEU A 130 -28.78 3.50 -23.63
C LEU A 130 -30.24 3.97 -23.78
N SER A 131 -30.67 4.95 -22.98
CA SER A 131 -31.74 5.90 -23.37
C SER A 131 -32.03 6.93 -22.26
N SER A 132 -31.48 8.13 -22.39
CA SER A 132 -32.10 9.36 -21.90
C SER A 132 -33.21 9.77 -22.87
N ASN A 133 -34.41 10.04 -22.34
CA ASN A 133 -35.64 10.53 -22.99
C ASN A 133 -36.64 9.48 -23.48
N THR A 134 -37.45 8.96 -22.56
CA THR A 134 -38.91 8.91 -22.75
C THR A 134 -39.61 8.89 -21.38
N GLN A 135 -40.63 9.73 -21.21
CA GLN A 135 -41.51 9.73 -20.03
C GLN A 135 -42.17 8.35 -19.88
N VAL A 136 -41.95 7.71 -18.73
CA VAL A 136 -42.76 6.56 -18.29
C VAL A 136 -43.40 6.90 -16.96
N VAL A 137 -44.70 6.63 -16.94
CA VAL A 137 -45.62 6.67 -15.82
C VAL A 137 -45.03 5.90 -14.62
N LYS A 138 -45.09 6.55 -13.45
CA LYS A 138 -44.65 6.04 -12.15
C LYS A 138 -45.24 4.67 -11.84
N THR A 139 -44.37 3.68 -11.66
CA THR A 139 -44.53 2.67 -10.61
C THR A 139 -43.38 2.84 -9.62
N SER A 140 -43.74 3.05 -8.36
CA SER A 140 -42.86 3.46 -7.27
C SER A 140 -42.02 2.30 -6.76
N GLU A 141 -40.74 2.29 -7.13
CA GLU A 141 -39.69 1.67 -6.33
C GLU A 141 -38.72 2.78 -5.87
N ILE A 142 -38.34 2.72 -4.61
CA ILE A 142 -37.58 3.77 -3.92
C ILE A 142 -36.12 3.66 -4.38
N GLU A 143 -35.76 4.36 -5.45
CA GLU A 143 -34.35 4.55 -5.81
C GLU A 143 -33.65 5.38 -4.72
N GLU A 144 -32.52 4.86 -4.21
CA GLU A 144 -31.69 5.62 -3.28
C GLU A 144 -31.22 6.92 -3.94
N PRO A 145 -31.33 8.07 -3.26
CA PRO A 145 -30.95 9.34 -3.85
C PRO A 145 -29.44 9.37 -4.18
N PRO A 146 -29.04 10.11 -5.24
CA PRO A 146 -27.64 10.37 -5.52
C PRO A 146 -26.98 11.15 -4.37
N GLY A 147 -25.77 10.72 -3.98
CA GLY A 147 -25.01 11.30 -2.88
C GLY A 147 -23.70 11.93 -3.32
N TYR A 148 -22.87 12.38 -2.37
CA TYR A 148 -21.52 12.86 -2.61
C TYR A 148 -20.71 11.84 -3.45
N GLY A 149 -20.12 12.30 -4.54
CA GLY A 149 -19.38 11.48 -5.50
C GLY A 149 -20.24 10.76 -6.56
N SER A 150 -21.58 10.83 -6.47
CA SER A 150 -22.46 10.37 -7.55
C SER A 150 -22.27 11.24 -8.80
N MET A 151 -22.42 10.63 -9.98
CA MET A 151 -22.41 11.36 -11.23
C MET A 151 -23.63 12.26 -11.34
N CYS A 152 -23.43 13.46 -11.88
CA CYS A 152 -24.49 14.44 -12.07
C CYS A 152 -24.31 15.13 -13.42
N LEU A 153 -25.43 15.55 -14.02
CA LEU A 153 -25.43 16.40 -15.22
C LEU A 153 -25.76 17.85 -14.86
N THR A 154 -26.54 18.05 -13.80
CA THR A 154 -27.00 19.34 -13.31
C THR A 154 -27.05 19.34 -11.79
N ASN A 155 -27.10 20.53 -11.17
CA ASN A 155 -27.27 20.67 -9.72
C ASN A 155 -28.55 19.97 -9.20
N LYS A 156 -29.59 19.84 -10.03
CA LYS A 156 -30.82 19.11 -9.67
C LYS A 156 -30.57 17.63 -9.39
N ASN A 157 -29.57 17.03 -10.03
CA ASN A 157 -29.18 15.64 -9.77
C ASN A 157 -28.50 15.46 -8.41
N CYS A 158 -28.12 16.54 -7.71
CA CYS A 158 -27.50 16.49 -6.38
C CYS A 158 -28.43 17.01 -5.28
N GLN A 159 -29.63 17.47 -5.64
CA GLN A 159 -30.59 18.06 -4.71
C GLN A 159 -31.45 16.97 -4.07
N HIS A 160 -30.91 16.28 -3.06
CA HIS A 160 -31.72 15.49 -2.15
C HIS A 160 -31.38 15.78 -0.69
N THR A 161 -32.46 16.08 0.06
CA THR A 161 -32.64 16.23 1.52
C THR A 161 -31.69 17.10 2.34
N THR A 162 -30.50 17.48 1.85
CA THR A 162 -29.66 18.49 2.49
C THR A 162 -29.05 19.45 1.46
N VAL A 163 -29.17 20.74 1.73
CA VAL A 163 -29.02 21.88 0.79
C VAL A 163 -27.55 22.19 0.42
N GLN A 164 -26.68 21.18 0.33
CA GLN A 164 -25.24 21.40 0.44
C GLN A 164 -24.39 20.67 -0.61
N LEU A 165 -25.01 20.04 -1.60
CA LEU A 165 -24.31 19.43 -2.73
C LEU A 165 -24.58 20.21 -4.04
N GLU A 166 -23.53 20.47 -4.80
CA GLU A 166 -23.59 21.00 -6.16
C GLU A 166 -22.91 20.06 -7.16
N CYS A 167 -23.31 20.15 -8.43
CA CYS A 167 -22.71 19.37 -9.48
C CYS A 167 -21.45 20.08 -10.00
N PHE A 168 -20.28 19.59 -9.59
CA PHE A 168 -19.01 20.13 -10.05
C PHE A 168 -18.30 19.10 -10.93
N ARG A 169 -18.05 19.49 -12.20
CA ARG A 169 -17.37 18.66 -13.20
C ARG A 169 -17.95 17.25 -13.37
N GLY A 170 -19.28 17.14 -13.30
CA GLY A 170 -19.99 15.88 -13.50
C GLY A 170 -20.11 14.99 -12.26
N THR A 171 -19.73 15.48 -11.08
CA THR A 171 -19.89 14.77 -9.80
C THR A 171 -20.49 15.66 -8.72
N CYS A 172 -21.35 15.12 -7.87
CA CYS A 172 -21.91 15.85 -6.73
C CYS A 172 -20.82 16.08 -5.66
N VAL A 173 -20.53 17.34 -5.37
CA VAL A 173 -19.54 17.78 -4.36
C VAL A 173 -20.19 18.70 -3.34
N CYS A 174 -19.60 18.84 -2.16
CA CYS A 174 -20.07 19.82 -1.18
C CYS A 174 -19.82 21.24 -1.67
N LEU A 175 -20.74 22.16 -1.37
CA LEU A 175 -20.55 23.60 -1.61
C LEU A 175 -19.27 24.11 -0.93
N GLU A 176 -18.69 25.17 -1.49
CA GLU A 176 -17.51 25.81 -0.91
C GLU A 176 -17.73 26.18 0.57
N GLY A 177 -16.78 25.82 1.44
CA GLY A 177 -16.92 25.99 2.89
C GLY A 177 -17.61 24.83 3.61
N TYR A 178 -17.88 23.71 2.93
CA TYR A 178 -18.39 22.49 3.53
C TYR A 178 -17.49 21.27 3.27
N VAL A 179 -17.40 20.37 4.24
CA VAL A 179 -16.61 19.12 4.18
C VAL A 179 -17.55 17.91 4.20
N PRO A 180 -17.37 16.90 3.33
CA PRO A 180 -18.23 15.72 3.31
C PRO A 180 -18.06 14.87 4.58
N LEU A 181 -19.16 14.58 5.27
CA LEU A 181 -19.27 13.67 6.41
C LEU A 181 -20.08 12.40 6.06
N GLY A 182 -19.92 11.90 4.84
CA GLY A 182 -20.59 10.69 4.35
C GLY A 182 -21.21 10.88 2.97
N LYS A 183 -22.03 9.91 2.55
CA LYS A 183 -22.67 9.92 1.22
C LYS A 183 -23.73 11.01 1.08
N TYR A 184 -24.36 11.47 2.16
CA TYR A 184 -25.48 12.42 2.10
C TYR A 184 -25.31 13.63 3.04
N LEU A 185 -24.10 13.87 3.55
CA LEU A 185 -23.87 14.90 4.56
C LEU A 185 -22.64 15.73 4.23
N CYS A 186 -22.82 17.05 4.26
CA CYS A 186 -21.75 18.04 4.19
C CYS A 186 -21.77 18.84 5.50
N TYR A 187 -20.62 19.29 5.98
CA TYR A 187 -20.46 19.98 7.27
C TYR A 187 -19.83 21.34 7.08
N ASN A 188 -20.47 22.40 7.60
CA ASN A 188 -19.99 23.77 7.46
C ASN A 188 -18.77 24.00 8.36
N ILE A 189 -17.62 24.30 7.76
CA ILE A 189 -16.38 24.59 8.51
C ILE A 189 -16.27 26.05 8.95
N ARG A 190 -17.10 26.96 8.42
CA ARG A 190 -17.09 28.40 8.79
C ARG A 190 -18.00 28.74 9.97
N GLY A 191 -18.76 27.77 10.50
CA GLY A 191 -19.73 28.00 11.58
C GLY A 191 -19.19 27.94 13.01
N GLN A 192 -17.89 27.70 13.23
CA GLN A 192 -17.33 27.54 14.59
C GLN A 192 -16.46 28.71 15.08
N GLU A 193 -16.24 29.75 14.28
CA GLU A 193 -15.49 30.94 14.70
C GLU A 193 -16.38 32.17 14.84
N SER A 194 -17.28 32.18 15.84
CA SER A 194 -17.75 33.38 16.54
C SER A 194 -18.83 33.04 17.57
N SER A 195 -18.45 32.79 18.82
CA SER A 195 -19.32 33.10 19.96
C SER A 195 -18.48 33.25 21.22
N THR A 196 -18.04 34.48 21.48
CA THR A 196 -17.71 34.97 22.82
C THR A 196 -18.40 36.32 23.01
N LEU A 197 -19.48 36.37 23.81
CA LEU A 197 -19.67 37.26 24.98
C LEU A 197 -21.14 37.42 25.43
N ILE A 198 -21.34 37.03 26.71
CA ILE A 198 -22.20 37.60 27.78
C ILE A 198 -23.67 37.13 27.95
N SER A 199 -23.82 36.38 29.05
CA SER A 199 -24.91 36.14 30.00
C SER A 199 -26.33 36.70 29.79
N THR A 200 -27.32 35.81 29.97
CA THR A 200 -28.33 35.92 31.06
C THR A 200 -28.98 34.55 31.35
N LEU A 201 -29.25 34.29 32.63
CA LEU A 201 -29.89 33.09 33.19
C LEU A 201 -31.26 32.77 32.56
N SER A 202 -31.60 31.48 32.39
CA SER A 202 -32.58 30.78 33.23
C SER A 202 -32.95 29.38 32.69
N THR A 203 -32.77 28.39 33.55
CA THR A 203 -33.50 27.11 33.68
C THR A 203 -34.41 26.61 32.55
N THR A 204 -34.06 25.45 31.98
CA THR A 204 -34.86 24.21 32.12
C THR A 204 -34.06 23.01 31.61
N ALA A 205 -33.99 21.98 32.46
CA ALA A 205 -33.32 20.74 32.20
C ALA A 205 -34.13 19.87 31.22
N SER A 206 -33.46 19.32 30.22
CA SER A 206 -33.83 18.04 29.61
C SER A 206 -32.55 17.37 29.10
N THR A 207 -32.16 16.33 29.83
CA THR A 207 -31.07 15.42 29.54
C THR A 207 -31.33 14.66 28.26
N VAL A 208 -30.56 14.96 27.22
CA VAL A 208 -30.30 14.03 26.11
C VAL A 208 -28.83 13.66 26.19
N THR A 209 -28.57 12.47 26.73
CA THR A 209 -27.27 11.82 26.73
C THR A 209 -26.90 11.44 25.29
N LEU A 210 -25.97 12.19 24.69
CA LEU A 210 -25.28 11.79 23.46
C LEU A 210 -24.07 10.92 23.85
N PRO A 211 -23.85 9.76 23.21
CA PRO A 211 -22.73 8.89 23.51
C PRO A 211 -21.42 9.49 22.98
N ASN A 212 -20.41 9.46 23.85
CA ASN A 212 -18.99 9.68 23.63
C ASN A 212 -18.54 9.85 22.17
N ASN A 213 -18.16 11.09 21.83
CA ASN A 213 -17.42 11.43 20.62
C ASN A 213 -15.98 10.87 20.68
N GLU A 214 -15.80 9.64 20.20
CA GLU A 214 -14.49 9.07 19.84
C GLU A 214 -14.30 8.90 18.32
N ILE A 215 -15.18 9.46 17.49
CA ILE A 215 -15.15 9.30 16.02
C ILE A 215 -14.75 10.60 15.31
N VAL A 216 -13.72 11.29 15.82
CA VAL A 216 -13.00 12.35 15.07
C VAL A 216 -11.51 12.04 15.12
N LYS A 217 -11.10 10.93 14.49
CA LYS A 217 -9.68 10.53 14.48
C LYS A 217 -9.31 9.67 13.26
N SER A 218 -9.51 10.19 12.05
CA SER A 218 -8.73 9.74 10.89
C SER A 218 -8.67 10.77 9.76
N LEU A 219 -8.43 12.03 10.10
CA LEU A 219 -7.85 12.95 9.12
C LEU A 219 -6.46 12.41 8.75
N GLY A 220 -6.29 12.03 7.49
CA GLY A 220 -5.05 11.43 7.02
C GLY A 220 -3.88 12.41 7.17
N LYS A 221 -2.77 11.92 7.73
CA LYS A 221 -1.59 12.70 8.07
C LYS A 221 -0.33 12.17 7.38
N LEU A 222 0.73 12.97 7.31
CA LEU A 222 2.06 12.53 6.94
C LEU A 222 2.48 11.32 7.79
N GLY A 223 3.13 10.35 7.16
CA GLY A 223 3.48 9.06 7.76
C GLY A 223 2.37 8.00 7.71
N ASN A 224 1.12 8.36 7.37
CA ASN A 224 0.07 7.36 7.15
C ASN A 224 0.35 6.52 5.91
N THR A 225 -0.16 5.29 5.93
CA THR A 225 -0.04 4.37 4.81
C THR A 225 -0.75 4.91 3.57
N CYS A 226 -0.16 4.70 2.40
CA CYS A 226 -0.68 5.15 1.13
C CYS A 226 -0.41 4.11 0.04
N THR A 227 -1.27 4.12 -0.98
CA THR A 227 -1.12 3.26 -2.16
C THR A 227 -0.67 4.04 -3.39
N ASN A 228 -0.88 5.36 -3.41
CA ASN A 228 -0.45 6.25 -4.49
C ASN A 228 -0.34 7.70 -4.00
N ASP A 229 0.34 8.53 -4.80
CA ASP A 229 0.55 9.96 -4.52
C ASP A 229 -0.76 10.76 -4.48
N TYR A 230 -1.79 10.32 -5.20
CA TYR A 230 -3.08 11.00 -5.23
C TYR A 230 -3.72 11.05 -3.84
N TYR A 231 -3.63 9.94 -3.09
CA TYR A 231 -4.13 9.87 -1.72
C TYR A 231 -3.39 10.86 -0.81
N CYS A 232 -2.06 10.89 -0.88
CA CYS A 232 -1.27 11.81 -0.07
C CYS A 232 -1.54 13.27 -0.43
N ARG A 233 -1.53 13.63 -1.72
CA ARG A 233 -1.80 15.01 -2.17
C ARG A 233 -3.18 15.51 -1.78
N ARG A 234 -4.17 14.62 -1.69
CA ARG A 234 -5.52 14.96 -1.24
C ARG A 234 -5.58 15.27 0.25
N LEU A 235 -4.71 14.65 1.05
CA LEU A 235 -4.66 14.82 2.50
C LEU A 235 -3.75 15.98 2.94
N VAL A 236 -2.56 16.03 2.34
CA VAL A 236 -1.53 17.03 2.63
C VAL A 236 -1.03 17.56 1.30
N SER A 237 -1.29 18.83 1.03
CA SER A 237 -0.80 19.50 -0.18
C SER A 237 0.71 19.38 -0.25
N GLN A 238 1.25 19.18 -1.46
CA GLN A 238 2.70 19.01 -1.68
C GLN A 238 3.31 17.78 -0.98
N SER A 239 2.54 16.69 -0.87
CA SER A 239 3.04 15.38 -0.43
C SER A 239 2.95 14.32 -1.54
N HIS A 240 3.70 13.23 -1.40
CA HIS A 240 3.66 12.05 -2.27
C HIS A 240 3.78 10.76 -1.44
N CYS A 241 3.46 9.63 -2.07
CA CYS A 241 3.50 8.33 -1.44
C CYS A 241 4.88 7.71 -1.61
N TYR A 242 5.70 7.77 -0.56
CA TYR A 242 7.05 7.24 -0.56
C TYR A 242 7.15 6.02 0.36
N ASN A 243 7.58 4.88 -0.18
CA ASN A 243 7.64 3.60 0.54
C ASN A 243 6.33 3.23 1.27
N GLY A 244 5.20 3.52 0.62
CA GLY A 244 3.88 3.24 1.16
C GLY A 244 3.48 4.15 2.33
N LYS A 245 4.20 5.26 2.58
CA LYS A 245 3.81 6.30 3.55
C LYS A 245 3.77 7.69 2.91
N CYS A 246 2.85 8.55 3.35
CA CYS A 246 2.81 9.93 2.87
C CYS A 246 3.99 10.76 3.40
N SER A 247 4.70 11.43 2.51
CA SER A 247 5.86 12.30 2.82
C SER A 247 5.84 13.54 1.93
N CYS A 248 6.45 14.65 2.35
CA CYS A 248 6.54 15.85 1.52
C CYS A 248 7.31 15.57 0.22
N ILE A 249 6.91 16.22 -0.88
CA ILE A 249 7.65 16.13 -2.15
C ILE A 249 9.02 16.81 -2.02
N ASN A 250 9.95 16.49 -2.93
CA ASN A 250 11.26 17.13 -2.95
C ASN A 250 11.12 18.67 -3.06
N GLY A 251 11.87 19.38 -2.23
CA GLY A 251 11.79 20.83 -2.11
C GLY A 251 10.75 21.31 -1.11
N TYR A 252 10.07 20.41 -0.38
CA TYR A 252 9.17 20.76 0.71
C TYR A 252 9.57 20.04 2.00
N ILE A 253 9.41 20.73 3.14
CA ILE A 253 9.66 20.20 4.48
C ILE A 253 8.34 20.10 5.26
N SER A 254 8.19 19.06 6.08
CA SER A 254 7.02 18.91 6.94
C SER A 254 7.14 19.85 8.13
N VAL A 255 6.18 20.75 8.29
CA VAL A 255 6.08 21.65 9.46
C VAL A 255 5.46 20.90 10.63
N ASP A 256 4.44 20.10 10.32
CA ASP A 256 3.70 19.25 11.23
C ASP A 256 3.24 17.99 10.47
N SER A 257 2.30 17.23 11.03
CA SER A 257 1.78 16.03 10.35
C SER A 257 0.81 16.32 9.20
N TYR A 258 0.46 17.57 8.91
CA TYR A 258 -0.58 17.96 7.96
C TYR A 258 -0.11 18.99 6.93
N THR A 259 1.10 19.54 7.08
CA THR A 259 1.55 20.69 6.30
C THR A 259 2.96 20.47 5.77
N CYS A 260 3.10 20.58 4.44
CA CYS A 260 4.39 20.65 3.74
C CYS A 260 4.59 22.10 3.25
N ILE A 261 5.67 22.76 3.67
CA ILE A 261 6.05 24.10 3.19
C ILE A 261 7.25 24.02 2.28
N GLU A 262 7.32 24.93 1.31
CA GLU A 262 8.42 24.99 0.36
C GLU A 262 9.71 25.39 1.07
N ASP A 263 10.78 24.64 0.80
CA ASP A 263 12.15 24.85 1.27
C ASP A 263 12.77 26.04 0.49
N THR A 264 12.10 27.20 0.54
CA THR A 264 12.44 28.41 -0.24
C THR A 264 13.68 29.14 0.25
N ASN A 265 14.24 28.71 1.39
CA ASN A 265 15.48 29.26 1.88
C ASN A 265 16.17 28.22 2.74
N SER A 266 17.26 27.67 2.19
CA SER A 266 18.24 26.96 2.99
C SER A 266 18.68 27.81 4.20
N ASP A 267 18.65 29.15 4.13
CA ASP A 267 19.14 30.00 5.22
C ASP A 267 18.07 30.58 6.17
N LEU A 268 16.78 30.62 5.82
CA LEU A 268 15.73 31.10 6.75
C LEU A 268 15.23 30.01 7.70
N THR A 269 15.41 28.72 7.36
CA THR A 269 15.09 27.61 8.27
C THR A 269 16.08 27.46 9.42
N ALA A 270 17.21 28.19 9.40
CA ALA A 270 18.12 28.29 10.55
C ALA A 270 17.60 29.24 11.64
N SER A 271 16.69 30.18 11.31
CA SER A 271 16.21 31.19 12.27
C SER A 271 14.78 30.96 12.77
N LEU A 272 14.04 30.01 12.20
CA LEU A 272 12.78 29.52 12.77
C LEU A 272 13.12 28.37 13.75
N ALA A 273 13.61 28.76 14.93
CA ALA A 273 14.29 27.93 15.95
C ALA A 273 13.44 26.83 16.64
N GLY A 274 12.43 26.26 15.97
CA GLY A 274 11.49 25.31 16.59
C GLY A 274 11.11 24.08 15.77
N TYR A 275 11.45 24.01 14.48
CA TYR A 275 10.97 22.91 13.64
C TYR A 275 11.91 21.72 13.70
N LYS A 276 11.34 20.57 14.09
CA LYS A 276 12.07 19.31 14.18
C LYS A 276 11.55 18.31 13.15
N SER A 277 12.42 17.87 12.26
CA SER A 277 12.22 16.85 11.23
C SER A 277 12.11 15.44 11.81
N LEU A 278 11.24 14.64 11.21
CA LEU A 278 11.07 13.22 11.55
C LEU A 278 12.28 12.37 11.12
N LEU A 279 12.35 11.13 11.62
CA LEU A 279 13.36 10.15 11.17
C LEU A 279 13.24 9.93 9.65
N GLY A 280 14.38 10.00 8.96
CA GLY A 280 14.47 10.01 7.49
C GLY A 280 14.25 11.39 6.84
N GLY A 281 13.82 12.40 7.60
CA GLY A 281 13.70 13.78 7.15
C GLY A 281 15.03 14.51 7.10
N LYS A 282 15.07 15.63 6.36
CA LYS A 282 16.27 16.47 6.25
C LYS A 282 16.58 17.20 7.56
N CYS A 283 17.86 17.38 7.86
CA CYS A 283 18.32 18.14 9.04
C CYS A 283 19.63 18.88 8.74
N ARG A 284 19.94 19.88 9.56
CA ARG A 284 21.26 20.55 9.56
C ARG A 284 22.05 20.25 10.83
N THR A 285 21.36 20.21 11.98
CA THR A 285 21.92 19.87 13.28
C THR A 285 21.05 18.83 13.97
N ASN A 286 21.59 18.21 15.03
CA ASN A 286 20.83 17.24 15.84
C ASN A 286 19.55 17.85 16.44
N GLN A 287 19.52 19.18 16.67
CA GLN A 287 18.35 19.88 17.20
C GLN A 287 17.19 19.95 16.18
N ASN A 288 17.49 19.80 14.89
CA ASN A 288 16.48 19.70 13.85
C ASN A 288 15.82 18.32 13.79
N CYS A 289 16.19 17.35 14.63
CA CYS A 289 15.52 16.04 14.65
C CYS A 289 14.48 15.99 15.76
N HIS A 290 13.28 15.50 15.44
CA HIS A 290 12.13 15.53 16.34
C HIS A 290 12.34 14.66 17.58
N THR A 291 12.86 13.46 17.36
CA THR A 291 13.18 12.51 18.41
C THR A 291 14.35 13.02 19.23
N SER A 292 14.22 13.02 20.57
CA SER A 292 15.29 13.35 21.52
C SER A 292 16.57 12.56 21.27
N ASP A 293 16.41 11.32 20.82
CA ASP A 293 17.50 10.39 20.60
C ASP A 293 17.92 10.30 19.13
N ALA A 294 17.38 11.10 18.20
CA ALA A 294 17.83 11.10 16.80
C ALA A 294 19.01 12.06 16.60
N MET A 295 19.95 11.69 15.73
CA MET A 295 21.05 12.56 15.30
C MET A 295 20.97 12.86 13.80
N CYS A 296 21.48 14.04 13.44
CA CYS A 296 21.60 14.46 12.06
C CYS A 296 22.90 13.92 11.47
N LEU A 297 22.80 12.91 10.59
CA LEU A 297 23.94 12.36 9.87
C LEU A 297 23.73 12.53 8.38
N ASN A 298 24.69 13.16 7.68
CA ASN A 298 24.62 13.45 6.25
C ASN A 298 23.32 14.17 5.85
N ASN A 299 22.92 15.18 6.64
CA ASN A 299 21.69 15.95 6.47
C ASN A 299 20.39 15.13 6.56
N ILE A 300 20.41 13.95 7.20
CA ILE A 300 19.21 13.12 7.43
C ILE A 300 19.12 12.75 8.91
N CYS A 301 17.93 12.86 9.50
CA CYS A 301 17.68 12.41 10.87
C CYS A 301 17.67 10.89 10.95
N ILE A 302 18.60 10.31 11.71
CA ILE A 302 18.72 8.87 11.92
C ILE A 302 18.85 8.54 13.41
N CYS A 303 18.56 7.29 13.78
CA CYS A 303 18.86 6.81 15.12
C CYS A 303 20.38 6.59 15.27
N PRO A 304 20.96 6.96 16.42
CA PRO A 304 22.36 6.79 16.71
C PRO A 304 22.74 5.33 16.89
N ARG A 305 24.05 5.04 16.94
CA ARG A 305 24.53 3.68 17.20
C ARG A 305 23.96 3.16 18.53
N GLY A 306 23.56 1.89 18.53
CA GLY A 306 22.87 1.28 19.68
C GLY A 306 21.40 1.65 19.79
N TYR A 307 20.82 2.37 18.80
CA TYR A 307 19.40 2.63 18.72
C TYR A 307 18.85 2.21 17.35
N PHE A 308 17.58 1.81 17.30
CA PHE A 308 16.89 1.49 16.05
C PHE A 308 15.53 2.21 15.97
N PRO A 309 15.08 2.62 14.77
CA PRO A 309 13.79 3.28 14.61
C PRO A 309 12.66 2.29 14.85
N ILE A 310 11.75 2.58 15.78
CA ILE A 310 10.47 1.83 15.89
C ILE A 310 9.45 2.42 14.90
N ASP A 311 9.40 3.74 14.82
CA ASP A 311 8.51 4.50 13.95
C ASP A 311 9.23 5.77 13.44
N ASN A 312 8.48 6.74 12.90
CA ASN A 312 9.06 7.97 12.36
C ASN A 312 9.46 9.00 13.44
N TRP A 313 9.14 8.72 14.70
CA TRP A 313 9.24 9.63 15.85
C TRP A 313 10.12 9.10 16.97
N ASN A 314 10.38 7.79 17.02
CA ASN A 314 11.00 7.13 18.16
C ASN A 314 12.18 6.24 17.75
N CYS A 315 13.29 6.43 18.45
CA CYS A 315 14.45 5.54 18.45
C CYS A 315 14.40 4.71 19.73
N LEU A 316 14.48 3.38 19.62
CA LEU A 316 14.57 2.49 20.76
C LEU A 316 16.00 2.04 20.96
N LYS A 317 16.47 2.13 22.19
CA LYS A 317 17.77 1.61 22.58
C LYS A 317 17.77 0.09 22.41
N ASP A 318 18.78 -0.42 21.74
CA ASP A 318 19.06 -1.84 21.65
C ASP A 318 19.51 -2.32 23.05
N PRO A 319 18.72 -3.20 23.71
CA PRO A 319 19.04 -3.65 25.07
C PRO A 319 20.36 -4.42 25.13
N ASP A 320 20.82 -4.96 24.00
CA ASP A 320 22.03 -5.78 23.89
C ASP A 320 23.23 -5.00 23.34
N ALA A 321 23.05 -3.72 22.98
CA ALA A 321 24.18 -2.84 22.65
C ALA A 321 24.90 -2.48 23.95
N SER A 322 25.89 -3.29 24.32
CA SER A 322 26.84 -2.98 25.38
C SER A 322 27.39 -1.57 25.14
N SER A 323 27.33 -0.72 26.17
CA SER A 323 27.90 0.62 26.17
C SER A 323 29.41 0.54 26.01
N GLU A 324 29.90 0.38 24.79
CA GLU A 324 31.28 0.73 24.49
C GLU A 324 31.37 2.25 24.54
N GLU A 325 32.00 2.71 25.62
CA GLU A 325 32.33 4.10 25.89
C GLU A 325 33.04 4.69 24.67
N LEU A 326 32.50 5.81 24.16
CA LEU A 326 33.12 6.56 23.08
C LEU A 326 34.46 7.10 23.61
N ILE A 327 35.56 6.38 23.36
CA ILE A 327 36.91 6.93 23.54
C ILE A 327 37.02 8.07 22.53
N GLN A 328 36.80 9.31 22.99
CA GLN A 328 37.19 10.49 22.24
C GLN A 328 38.70 10.49 22.13
N VAL A 329 39.23 9.99 21.01
CA VAL A 329 40.61 10.23 20.62
C VAL A 329 40.71 11.70 20.23
N THR A 330 41.00 12.56 21.20
CA THR A 330 41.38 13.94 20.97
C THR A 330 42.74 13.92 20.26
N THR A 331 42.74 14.02 18.92
CA THR A 331 43.99 14.19 18.17
C THR A 331 44.46 15.63 18.37
N THR A 332 45.31 15.85 19.38
CA THR A 332 46.03 17.11 19.54
C THR A 332 47.08 17.20 18.44
N ILE A 333 46.78 17.91 17.36
CA ILE A 333 47.77 18.26 16.34
C ILE A 333 48.67 19.32 16.98
N SER A 334 49.80 18.89 17.53
CA SER A 334 50.91 19.77 17.89
C SER A 334 51.75 20.00 16.64
N THR A 335 51.80 21.24 16.19
CA THR A 335 52.66 21.72 15.10
C THR A 335 54.12 21.72 15.57
N THR A 336 54.86 20.67 15.22
CA THR A 336 56.33 20.72 15.22
C THR A 336 56.85 20.62 13.80
N THR A 337 57.31 21.77 13.31
CA THR A 337 58.09 21.96 12.10
C THR A 337 59.30 21.04 12.13
N THR A 338 59.30 20.00 11.30
CA THR A 338 60.50 19.21 11.03
C THR A 338 60.63 19.04 9.53
N THR A 339 61.64 19.71 9.00
CA THR A 339 62.11 19.64 7.62
C THR A 339 62.52 18.21 7.31
N ILE A 340 61.82 17.54 6.39
CA ILE A 340 62.26 16.25 5.84
C ILE A 340 62.35 16.37 4.32
N THR A 341 63.58 16.14 3.88
CA THR A 341 64.10 16.10 2.52
C THR A 341 63.31 15.16 1.61
N THR A 342 63.03 15.66 0.42
CA THR A 342 62.41 14.98 -0.70
C THR A 342 63.34 13.91 -1.29
N THR A 343 62.90 12.65 -1.27
CA THR A 343 63.40 11.61 -2.18
C THR A 343 62.22 10.97 -2.89
N THR A 344 62.15 11.25 -4.19
CA THR A 344 61.19 10.76 -5.16
C THR A 344 61.58 9.35 -5.61
N THR A 345 60.73 8.37 -5.32
CA THR A 345 60.72 7.08 -6.03
C THR A 345 59.30 6.76 -6.46
N ALA A 346 59.13 6.67 -7.78
CA ALA A 346 57.88 6.37 -8.46
C ALA A 346 57.41 4.94 -8.15
N ALA A 347 56.18 4.82 -7.67
CA ALA A 347 55.46 3.55 -7.60
C ALA A 347 54.09 3.72 -8.26
N THR A 348 53.88 2.96 -9.32
CA THR A 348 52.66 2.82 -10.11
C THR A 348 51.52 2.29 -9.24
N THR A 349 50.47 3.09 -9.05
CA THR A 349 49.20 2.68 -8.44
C THR A 349 48.18 2.32 -9.51
N THR A 350 48.03 1.03 -9.79
CA THR A 350 46.83 0.47 -10.42
C THR A 350 45.77 0.23 -9.33
N GLY A 351 44.81 1.15 -9.22
CA GLY A 351 43.70 1.10 -8.26
C GLY A 351 42.39 0.62 -8.90
N PHE A 352 42.21 -0.70 -8.86
CA PHE A 352 40.98 -1.48 -8.77
C PHE A 352 39.65 -0.90 -9.28
N LEU A 353 39.24 -1.48 -10.41
CA LEU A 353 37.86 -1.64 -10.83
C LEU A 353 37.09 -2.56 -9.86
N TRP A 354 35.80 -2.24 -9.74
CA TRP A 354 34.67 -3.09 -9.35
C TRP A 354 34.85 -4.56 -9.75
N TRP A 355 34.17 -5.51 -9.08
CA TRP A 355 33.43 -6.62 -9.71
C TRP A 355 32.67 -7.49 -8.67
N PRO A 356 31.69 -8.29 -9.12
CA PRO A 356 30.55 -8.81 -8.37
C PRO A 356 30.76 -10.25 -7.86
N TRP A 357 29.82 -10.75 -7.05
CA TRP A 357 29.71 -12.17 -6.76
C TRP A 357 28.50 -12.80 -7.45
N SER A 358 28.77 -13.82 -8.25
CA SER A 358 27.90 -14.98 -8.49
C SER A 358 28.74 -16.26 -8.34
N PRO A 359 28.13 -17.41 -8.04
CA PRO A 359 28.74 -18.43 -7.19
C PRO A 359 29.30 -19.64 -7.96
N SER A 360 30.40 -20.22 -7.48
CA SER A 360 30.65 -21.67 -7.62
C SER A 360 31.78 -22.17 -6.73
N SER A 361 31.56 -23.39 -6.22
CA SER A 361 32.50 -24.40 -5.71
C SER A 361 33.05 -24.26 -4.28
N THR A 362 32.48 -25.13 -3.42
CA THR A 362 33.18 -26.06 -2.52
C THR A 362 34.53 -25.62 -1.95
N THR A 363 34.51 -25.12 -0.71
CA THR A 363 35.57 -25.43 0.25
C THR A 363 34.98 -25.44 1.67
N ARG A 364 35.02 -26.61 2.31
CA ARG A 364 34.80 -26.76 3.75
C ARG A 364 35.96 -26.08 4.46
N GLN A 365 35.71 -24.94 5.10
CA GLN A 365 36.53 -24.50 6.21
C GLN A 365 35.62 -24.15 7.40
N SER A 366 36.03 -24.68 8.53
CA SER A 366 35.39 -24.65 9.84
C SER A 366 35.19 -23.22 10.35
N LEU A 367 33.94 -22.80 10.48
CA LEU A 367 33.56 -21.64 11.27
C LEU A 367 33.14 -22.12 12.67
N ILE A 368 33.91 -21.64 13.64
CA ILE A 368 33.70 -21.80 15.08
C ILE A 368 32.44 -21.03 15.48
N ASN A 369 31.72 -21.63 16.43
CA ASN A 369 30.46 -21.21 17.05
C ASN A 369 30.35 -19.72 17.40
N LEU A 370 29.50 -18.99 16.68
CA LEU A 370 28.77 -17.81 17.16
C LEU A 370 27.33 -17.86 16.60
N LYS A 371 26.59 -18.91 16.97
CA LYS A 371 25.13 -19.01 16.83
C LYS A 371 24.52 -18.40 18.09
N ASN A 372 24.27 -17.09 18.12
CA ASN A 372 23.40 -16.48 19.12
C ASN A 372 22.61 -15.31 18.50
N ILE A 373 21.29 -15.52 18.45
CA ILE A 373 20.17 -14.59 18.66
C ILE A 373 20.35 -13.16 18.08
N PHE A 374 20.24 -13.04 16.76
CA PHE A 374 19.90 -11.75 16.13
C PHE A 374 18.55 -11.87 15.41
N PRO A 375 17.70 -10.83 15.41
CA PRO A 375 16.61 -10.76 14.44
C PRO A 375 17.23 -10.61 13.06
N PHE A 376 17.27 -11.72 12.31
CA PHE A 376 17.89 -11.75 10.98
C PHE A 376 17.27 -10.71 10.06
N ARG A 377 18.11 -9.77 9.60
CA ARG A 377 17.73 -8.85 8.54
C ARG A 377 17.80 -9.54 7.20
N CYS A 378 16.73 -9.45 6.42
CA CYS A 378 16.65 -10.00 5.07
C CYS A 378 16.42 -8.88 4.06
N LEU A 379 16.99 -9.05 2.87
CA LEU A 379 16.75 -8.23 1.68
C LEU A 379 15.86 -8.96 0.68
N LEU A 380 15.92 -10.30 0.67
CA LEU A 380 15.20 -11.16 -0.26
C LEU A 380 14.58 -12.36 0.48
N ASN A 381 13.41 -12.81 0.03
CA ASN A 381 12.73 -13.99 0.58
C ASN A 381 13.62 -15.25 0.63
N ARG A 382 14.53 -15.40 -0.34
CA ARG A 382 15.43 -16.56 -0.41
C ARG A 382 16.34 -16.68 0.82
N GLN A 383 16.69 -15.57 1.47
CA GLN A 383 17.51 -15.60 2.69
C GLN A 383 16.74 -16.22 3.86
N CYS A 384 15.46 -15.88 4.00
CA CYS A 384 14.60 -16.49 5.02
C CYS A 384 14.32 -17.97 4.71
N ILE A 385 13.99 -18.29 3.45
CA ILE A 385 13.74 -19.67 3.00
C ILE A 385 14.95 -20.59 3.24
N SER A 386 16.16 -20.04 3.19
CA SER A 386 17.38 -20.80 3.49
C SER A 386 17.53 -21.21 4.96
N MET A 387 16.90 -20.46 5.88
CA MET A 387 16.82 -20.82 7.29
C MET A 387 15.65 -21.76 7.56
N ASP A 388 14.47 -21.39 7.09
CA ASP A 388 13.27 -22.20 7.21
C ASP A 388 12.38 -22.02 5.98
N ARG A 389 11.97 -23.14 5.37
CA ARG A 389 11.15 -23.15 4.14
C ARG A 389 9.79 -22.49 4.31
N ASN A 390 9.30 -22.38 5.53
CA ASN A 390 8.01 -21.78 5.86
C ASN A 390 8.15 -20.33 6.35
N SER A 391 9.17 -19.61 5.91
CA SER A 391 9.39 -18.19 6.23
C SER A 391 9.51 -17.31 4.98
N HIS A 392 9.22 -16.01 5.13
CA HIS A 392 9.42 -15.00 4.10
C HIS A 392 9.98 -13.70 4.70
N CYS A 393 10.53 -12.85 3.84
CA CYS A 393 11.06 -11.54 4.22
C CYS A 393 9.96 -10.48 4.15
N THR A 394 9.77 -9.74 5.25
CA THR A 394 8.87 -8.59 5.29
C THR A 394 9.47 -7.39 4.57
N SER A 395 8.63 -6.41 4.20
CA SER A 395 9.08 -5.12 3.65
C SER A 395 10.01 -4.34 4.59
N PHE A 396 9.97 -4.62 5.89
CA PHE A 396 10.87 -4.05 6.90
C PHE A 396 12.18 -4.82 7.05
N GLY A 397 12.41 -5.82 6.19
CA GLY A 397 13.61 -6.63 6.18
C GLY A 397 13.73 -7.58 7.36
N ARG A 398 12.62 -8.09 7.90
CA ARG A 398 12.62 -9.15 8.94
C ARG A 398 12.07 -10.45 8.39
N CYS A 399 12.69 -11.58 8.70
CA CYS A 399 12.12 -12.89 8.40
C CYS A 399 10.96 -13.20 9.35
N VAL A 400 9.80 -13.54 8.79
CA VAL A 400 8.60 -13.96 9.54
C VAL A 400 8.07 -15.28 8.98
N CYS A 401 7.39 -16.07 9.81
CA CYS A 401 6.77 -17.31 9.37
C CYS A 401 5.57 -17.03 8.44
N ASN A 402 5.35 -17.92 7.48
CA ASN A 402 4.19 -17.89 6.61
C ASN A 402 2.89 -18.10 7.41
N ILE A 403 1.77 -17.64 6.85
CA ILE A 403 0.44 -17.83 7.45
C ILE A 403 0.20 -19.32 7.73
N GLY A 404 -0.27 -19.65 8.93
CA GLY A 404 -0.45 -21.01 9.42
C GLY A 404 0.78 -21.61 10.10
N PHE A 405 1.86 -20.84 10.26
CA PHE A 405 3.05 -21.22 11.01
C PHE A 405 3.34 -20.22 12.13
N LYS A 406 3.94 -20.69 13.22
CA LYS A 406 4.46 -19.88 14.33
C LYS A 406 5.96 -20.12 14.47
N LEU A 407 6.67 -19.13 15.02
CA LEU A 407 8.09 -19.26 15.32
C LEU A 407 8.24 -20.06 16.62
N GLU A 408 8.96 -21.18 16.57
CA GLU A 408 9.31 -21.97 17.75
C GLU A 408 10.82 -22.13 17.83
N MET A 409 11.37 -22.04 19.04
CA MET A 409 12.78 -22.34 19.30
C MET A 409 12.92 -23.79 19.75
N THR A 410 13.28 -24.68 18.82
CA THR A 410 13.59 -26.07 19.16
C THR A 410 15.11 -26.25 19.13
N ASN A 411 15.72 -26.70 20.24
CA ASN A 411 17.17 -26.94 20.33
C ASN A 411 18.05 -25.73 19.96
N LYS A 412 17.63 -24.51 20.33
CA LYS A 412 18.28 -23.23 19.98
C LYS A 412 18.28 -22.90 18.47
N GLU A 413 17.53 -23.63 17.65
CA GLU A 413 17.24 -23.25 16.27
C GLU A 413 15.84 -22.66 16.18
N GLN A 414 15.74 -21.52 15.50
CA GLN A 414 14.45 -20.91 15.15
C GLN A 414 13.86 -21.68 13.96
N ARG A 415 12.65 -22.23 14.13
CA ARG A 415 11.91 -22.90 13.06
C ARG A 415 10.47 -22.41 13.00
N CYS A 416 9.92 -22.40 11.80
CA CYS A 416 8.52 -22.11 11.56
C CYS A 416 7.74 -23.43 11.62
N VAL A 417 7.06 -23.67 12.74
CA VAL A 417 6.24 -24.86 12.97
C VAL A 417 4.79 -24.57 12.62
N ARG A 418 4.06 -25.56 12.10
CA ARG A 418 2.64 -25.38 11.76
C ARG A 418 1.85 -25.13 13.05
N LYS A 419 0.98 -24.11 13.03
CA LYS A 419 0.05 -23.85 14.15
C LYS A 419 -0.88 -25.05 14.33
N ILE A 420 -1.06 -25.51 15.57
CA ILE A 420 -2.01 -26.58 15.93
C ILE A 420 -3.28 -25.92 16.48
N ILE A 421 -4.43 -26.56 16.27
CA ILE A 421 -5.69 -26.16 16.91
C ILE A 421 -5.44 -26.25 18.43
N ASN A 422 -5.46 -25.10 19.12
CA ASN A 422 -5.09 -24.85 20.54
C ASN A 422 -3.81 -24.01 20.73
N ASP A 423 -3.16 -23.53 19.68
CA ASP A 423 -2.19 -22.44 19.85
C ASP A 423 -2.94 -21.12 20.11
N ASP A 424 -2.66 -20.49 21.25
CA ASP A 424 -3.32 -19.26 21.73
C ASP A 424 -3.18 -18.03 20.81
N ASP A 425 -2.41 -18.13 19.73
CA ASP A 425 -2.16 -17.07 18.76
C ASP A 425 -2.98 -17.26 17.45
N CYS A 426 -4.30 -17.37 17.56
CA CYS A 426 -5.19 -17.37 16.38
C CYS A 426 -5.85 -15.99 16.21
N ASP A 427 -5.12 -15.06 15.57
CA ASP A 427 -5.69 -13.85 14.94
C ASP A 427 -6.38 -14.16 13.60
#